data_AF-A0A7W5XY43-F1
#
_entry.id   AF-A0A7W5XY43-F1
#
_cell.length_a   1.000
_cell.length_b   1.000
_cell.length_c   1.000
_cell.angle_alpha   90.00
_cell.angle_beta   90.00
_cell.angle_gamma   90.00
#
_symmetry.space_group_name_H-M   'P 1'
#
loop_
_entity.id
_entity.type
_entity.pdbx_description
1 polymer ?
#
loop_
_entity_poly.entity_id
_entity_poly.type
_entity_poly.pdbx_seq_one_letter_code
_entity_poly.pdbx_strand_id
1 'polypeptide(L)' 'MDRHVGEEEIQQAITTGIVFKGTKRSKKSEETKVKTKAKKKTYITGLHGSGAAKKKADIRRRRANRHKA' A
#
# COMPACT_ATOMS: atom_id res chain seq x y z
N MET A 1 -39.52 11.13 -8.34
CA MET A 1 -40.27 10.11 -9.11
C MET A 1 -39.96 8.77 -8.50
N ASP A 2 -40.66 8.43 -7.41
CA ASP A 2 -40.54 7.12 -6.80
C ASP A 2 -41.22 6.12 -7.74
N ARG A 3 -40.40 5.33 -8.44
CA ARG A 3 -40.93 4.23 -9.23
C ARG A 3 -41.46 3.20 -8.26
N HIS A 4 -42.78 3.03 -8.28
CA HIS A 4 -43.43 1.93 -7.59
C HIS A 4 -43.21 0.68 -8.45
N VAL A 5 -42.52 -0.31 -7.88
CA VAL A 5 -42.28 -1.59 -8.55
C VAL A 5 -43.60 -2.35 -8.58
N GLY A 6 -43.99 -2.85 -9.74
CA GLY A 6 -45.24 -3.59 -9.91
C GLY A 6 -45.19 -4.95 -9.21
N GLU A 7 -46.35 -5.45 -8.76
CA GLU A 7 -46.46 -6.74 -8.06
C GLU A 7 -45.92 -7.91 -8.91
N GLU A 8 -46.08 -7.86 -10.23
CA GLU A 8 -45.55 -8.85 -11.18
C GLU A 8 -44.03 -8.93 -11.17
N GLU A 9 -43.34 -7.78 -11.09
CA GLU A 9 -41.87 -7.71 -11.04
C GLU A 9 -41.35 -8.33 -9.72
N ILE A 10 -42.09 -8.14 -8.63
CA ILE A 10 -41.79 -8.77 -7.33
C ILE A 10 -41.98 -10.29 -7.42
N GLN A 11 -43.10 -10.76 -7.98
CA GLN A 11 -43.36 -12.19 -8.12
C GLN A 11 -42.35 -12.88 -9.03
N GLN A 12 -41.96 -12.23 -10.13
CA GLN A 12 -40.93 -12.74 -11.03
C GLN A 12 -39.58 -12.86 -10.34
N ALA A 13 -39.19 -11.86 -9.54
CA ALA A 13 -37.96 -11.88 -8.76
C ALA A 13 -37.94 -12.99 -7.69
N ILE A 14 -39.08 -13.28 -7.07
CA ILE A 14 -39.23 -14.36 -6.07
C ILE A 14 -39.18 -15.74 -6.73
N THR A 15 -39.86 -15.92 -7.87
CA THR A 15 -40.01 -17.23 -8.53
C THR A 15 -38.79 -17.66 -9.33
N THR A 16 -38.17 -16.73 -10.06
CA THR A 16 -37.03 -17.02 -10.94
C THR A 16 -35.67 -16.71 -10.30
N GLY A 17 -35.67 -15.90 -9.24
CA GLY A 17 -34.47 -15.49 -8.50
C GLY A 17 -33.73 -14.31 -9.13
N ILE A 18 -33.06 -13.51 -8.28
CA ILE A 18 -32.28 -12.34 -8.72
C ILE A 18 -30.79 -12.70 -8.85
N VAL A 19 -30.20 -12.43 -10.02
CA VAL A 19 -28.77 -12.60 -10.26
C VAL A 19 -28.01 -11.30 -9.96
N PHE A 20 -27.26 -11.27 -8.86
CA PHE A 20 -26.37 -10.16 -8.57
C PHE A 20 -25.10 -10.26 -9.42
N LYS A 21 -24.94 -9.36 -10.39
CA LYS A 21 -23.65 -9.19 -11.07
C LYS A 21 -22.68 -8.56 -10.08
N GLY A 22 -21.76 -9.38 -9.55
CA GLY A 22 -20.73 -8.92 -8.63
C GLY A 22 -19.98 -7.73 -9.23
N THR A 23 -19.85 -6.64 -8.47
CA THR A 23 -18.96 -5.55 -8.85
C THR A 23 -17.55 -6.14 -8.99
N LYS A 24 -16.79 -5.69 -9.99
CA LYS A 24 -15.34 -5.98 -10.01
C LYS A 24 -14.83 -5.39 -8.71
N ARG A 25 -14.60 -6.22 -7.69
CA ARG A 25 -13.88 -5.82 -6.49
C ARG A 25 -12.64 -5.15 -7.05
N SER A 26 -12.49 -3.83 -6.85
CA SER A 26 -11.25 -3.15 -7.19
C SER A 26 -10.19 -4.07 -6.65
N LYS A 27 -9.34 -4.60 -7.54
CA LYS A 27 -8.29 -5.56 -7.17
C LYS A 27 -7.77 -5.03 -5.86
N LYS A 28 -8.01 -5.76 -4.76
CA LYS A 28 -7.47 -5.40 -3.45
C LYS A 28 -6.03 -5.18 -3.79
N SER A 29 -5.61 -3.91 -3.84
CA SER A 29 -4.24 -3.59 -4.15
C SER A 29 -3.52 -4.44 -3.15
N GLU A 30 -2.74 -5.37 -3.67
CA GLU A 30 -1.99 -6.29 -2.87
C GLU A 30 -1.01 -5.39 -2.15
N GLU A 31 -1.47 -4.84 -1.03
CA GLU A 31 -0.72 -4.14 -0.04
C GLU A 31 0.21 -5.22 0.48
N THR A 32 1.28 -5.40 -0.28
CA THR A 32 2.64 -5.61 0.17
C THR A 32 2.79 -4.85 1.48
N LYS A 33 2.39 -5.54 2.54
CA LYS A 33 2.03 -5.03 3.86
C LYS A 33 3.28 -4.60 4.60
N VAL A 34 3.94 -3.55 4.12
CA VAL A 34 5.02 -2.88 4.84
C VAL A 34 4.41 -1.77 5.67
N LYS A 35 3.81 -2.18 6.79
CA LYS A 35 2.94 -1.34 7.62
C LYS A 35 3.63 -0.20 8.39
N THR A 36 4.95 -0.16 8.46
CA THR A 36 5.66 0.91 9.17
C THR A 36 6.86 1.41 8.37
N LYS A 37 7.18 2.70 8.52
CA LYS A 37 8.38 3.31 7.90
C LYS A 37 9.63 2.50 8.25
N ALA A 38 9.74 2.02 9.49
CA ALA A 38 10.84 1.18 9.96
C ALA A 38 10.99 -0.15 9.19
N LYS A 39 9.91 -0.72 8.67
CA LYS A 39 9.94 -1.98 7.90
C LYS A 39 10.23 -1.75 6.41
N LYS A 40 10.26 -0.51 5.93
CA LYS A 40 10.56 -0.20 4.52
C LYS A 40 12.04 -0.43 4.24
N LYS A 41 12.35 -1.16 3.16
CA LYS A 41 13.75 -1.44 2.73
C LYS A 41 14.59 -0.16 2.66
N THR A 42 14.03 0.92 2.14
CA THR A 42 14.69 2.24 2.05
C THR A 42 15.09 2.84 3.40
N TYR A 43 14.33 2.57 4.47
CA TYR A 43 14.66 3.00 5.83
C TYR A 43 15.63 2.03 6.52
N ILE A 44 15.57 0.74 6.21
CA ILE A 44 16.44 -0.30 6.78
C ILE A 44 17.87 -0.16 6.23
N THR A 45 18.02 -0.16 4.90
CA THR A 45 19.34 -0.09 4.26
C THR A 45 19.84 1.35 4.12
N GLY A 46 18.94 2.34 4.30
CA GLY A 46 19.21 3.74 4.02
C GLY A 46 19.28 4.02 2.51
N LEU A 47 18.92 5.24 2.11
CA LEU A 47 19.15 5.71 0.74
C LEU A 47 20.63 6.08 0.57
N HIS A 48 21.27 5.59 -0.50
CA HIS A 48 22.63 5.99 -0.85
C HIS A 48 22.67 7.49 -1.16
N GLY A 49 23.58 8.23 -0.54
CA GLY A 49 23.62 9.69 -0.64
C GLY A 49 22.68 10.45 0.30
N SER A 50 21.94 9.77 1.18
CA SER A 50 21.22 10.43 2.28
C SER A 50 22.16 11.21 3.20
N GLY A 51 21.64 12.25 3.89
CA GLY A 51 22.44 13.06 4.81
C GLY A 51 23.12 12.24 5.92
N ALA A 52 22.44 11.21 6.42
CA ALA A 52 23.01 10.27 7.39
C ALA A 52 24.17 9.44 6.80
N ALA A 53 24.06 9.01 5.54
CA ALA A 53 25.12 8.27 4.85
C ALA A 53 26.37 9.14 4.63
N LYS A 54 26.19 10.41 4.23
CA LYS A 54 27.27 11.39 4.09
C LYS A 54 28.01 11.63 5.42
N LYS A 55 27.25 11.89 6.51
CA LYS A 55 27.83 12.05 7.86
C LYS A 55 28.62 10.81 8.31
N LYS A 56 28.10 9.60 8.10
CA LYS A 56 28.83 8.35 8.43
C LYS A 56 30.11 8.21 7.60
N ALA A 57 30.13 8.62 6.34
CA ALA A 57 31.31 8.58 5.50
C ALA A 57 32.39 9.57 5.97
N ASP A 58 32.00 10.79 6.34
CA ASP A 58 32.94 11.80 6.88
C ASP A 58 33.57 11.35 8.20
N ILE A 59 32.77 10.76 9.10
CA ILE A 59 33.29 10.17 10.35
C ILE A 59 34.30 9.06 10.02
N ARG A 60 34.01 8.17 9.07
CA ARG A 60 34.96 7.12 8.64
C ARG A 60 36.27 7.73 8.12
N ARG A 61 36.20 8.78 7.30
CA ARG A 61 37.39 9.51 6.80
C ARG A 61 38.21 10.09 7.95
N ARG A 62 37.58 10.79 8.89
CA ARG A 62 38.26 11.35 10.07
C ARG A 62 38.91 10.27 10.92
N ARG A 63 38.23 9.15 11.18
CA ARG A 63 38.79 8.02 11.94
C ARG A 63 40.05 7.46 11.30
N ALA A 64 40.04 7.26 9.97
CA ALA A 64 41.20 6.78 9.23
C ALA A 64 42.39 7.76 9.33
N ASN A 65 42.11 9.06 9.33
CA ASN A 65 43.14 10.09 9.44
C ASN A 65 43.70 10.27 10.86
N ARG A 66 43.06 9.74 11.91
CA ARG A 66 43.57 9.85 13.29
C ARG A 66 44.89 9.12 13.53
N HIS A 67 45.17 8.09 12.73
CA HIS A 67 46.43 7.34 12.82
C HIS A 67 47.49 7.86 11.85
N LYS A 68 47.18 8.95 11.11
CA LYS A 68 48.09 9.59 10.16
C LYS A 68 48.64 10.93 10.68
N ALA A 69 48.23 11.34 11.88
CA ALA A 69 48.71 12.54 12.57
C ALA A 69 49.74 12.16 13.62
#